data_AF-A0A2T0LJZ6-F1
#
_entry.id   AF-A0A2T0LJZ6-F1
#
_cell.length_a   1.000
_cell.length_b   1.000
_cell.length_c   1.000
_cell.angle_alpha   90.00
_cell.angle_beta   90.00
_cell.angle_gamma   90.00
#
_symmetry.space_group_name_H-M   'P 1'
#
loop_
_entity.id
_entity.type
_entity.pdbx_description
1 polymer ?
#
loop_
_entity_poly.entity_id
_entity_poly.type
_entity_poly.pdbx_seq_one_letter_code
_entity_poly.pdbx_strand_id
1 'polypeptide(L)' 'MGKIVVMAFVTLDGVVQAPGLSDEARDGGFDEGGWTQPYADSGIDQRVTRSVAATDALLLGRRTYKLFSS' A
#
# COMPACT_ATOMS: atom_id res chain seq x y z
N MET A 1 1.83 22.15 -14.36
CA MET A 1 1.17 22.04 -13.04
C MET A 1 1.28 20.58 -12.61
N GLY A 2 1.77 20.30 -11.40
CA GLY A 2 1.88 18.92 -10.90
C GLY A 2 0.50 18.33 -10.59
N LYS A 3 0.40 17.00 -10.60
CA LYS A 3 -0.82 16.27 -10.20
C LYS A 3 -0.58 15.58 -8.86
N ILE A 4 -1.54 15.70 -7.95
CA ILE A 4 -1.59 14.85 -6.76
C ILE A 4 -2.30 13.56 -7.17
N VAL A 5 -1.60 12.43 -7.01
CA VAL A 5 -2.12 11.10 -7.34
C VAL A 5 -2.14 10.27 -6.07
N VAL A 6 -3.29 9.67 -5.78
CA VAL A 6 -3.43 8.70 -4.70
C VAL A 6 -3.35 7.30 -5.29
N MET A 7 -2.49 6.47 -4.72
CA MET A 7 -2.38 5.05 -5.04
C MET A 7 -2.52 4.26 -3.74
N ALA A 8 -3.46 3.32 -3.71
CA ALA A 8 -3.70 2.46 -2.56
C ALA A 8 -4.34 1.14 -3.01
N PHE A 9 -4.07 0.08 -2.26
CA PHE A 9 -4.92 -1.10 -2.23
C PHE A 9 -6.10 -0.82 -1.31
N VAL A 10 -7.30 -1.20 -1.71
CA VAL A 10 -8.51 -1.02 -0.91
C VAL A 10 -9.45 -2.21 -1.10
N THR A 11 -9.99 -2.74 0.01
CA THR A 11 -11.05 -3.75 -0.03
C THR A 11 -12.38 -3.12 -0.47
N LEU A 12 -13.38 -3.95 -0.79
CA LEU A 12 -14.70 -3.45 -1.21
C LEU A 12 -15.40 -2.63 -0.12
N ASP A 13 -15.17 -2.96 1.14
CA ASP A 13 -15.68 -2.28 2.33
C ASP A 13 -14.77 -1.16 2.85
N GLY A 14 -13.67 -0.85 2.14
CA GLY A 14 -12.87 0.36 2.36
C GLY A 14 -11.64 0.21 3.25
N VAL A 15 -11.18 -1.00 3.54
CA VAL A 15 -9.96 -1.26 4.33
C VAL A 15 -8.72 -1.07 3.46
N VAL A 16 -7.76 -0.28 3.95
CA VAL A 16 -6.46 0.00 3.32
C VAL A 16 -5.29 -0.53 4.15
N GLN A 17 -5.53 -0.91 5.40
CA GLN A 17 -4.51 -1.36 6.34
C GLN A 17 -3.96 -2.74 5.96
N ALA A 18 -2.65 -2.91 6.17
CA ALA A 18 -1.92 -4.17 6.06
C ALA A 18 -2.19 -4.98 4.76
N PRO A 19 -2.11 -4.38 3.56
CA PRO A 19 -2.36 -5.11 2.32
C PRO A 19 -1.29 -6.15 2.04
N GLY A 20 -0.02 -5.90 2.39
CA GLY A 20 1.13 -6.65 1.88
C GLY A 20 1.53 -7.84 2.73
N LEU A 21 2.09 -7.62 3.91
CA LEU A 21 2.62 -8.70 4.76
C LEU A 21 1.60 -9.15 5.80
N SER A 22 1.62 -10.43 6.14
CA SER A 22 0.71 -11.01 7.14
C SER A 22 0.93 -10.43 8.54
N ASP A 23 2.11 -9.92 8.84
CA ASP A 23 2.49 -9.25 10.07
C ASP A 23 2.57 -7.71 9.93
N GLU A 24 2.22 -7.16 8.76
CA GLU A 24 2.15 -5.72 8.55
C GLU A 24 1.08 -5.12 9.45
N ALA A 25 1.44 -4.08 10.20
CA ALA A 25 0.50 -3.19 10.89
C ALA A 25 -0.64 -3.90 11.65
N ARG A 26 -0.33 -4.86 12.53
CA ARG A 26 -1.30 -5.52 13.44
C ARG A 26 -1.74 -4.67 14.63
N ASP A 27 -1.53 -3.37 14.60
CA ASP A 27 -1.95 -2.48 15.68
C ASP A 27 -3.48 -2.41 15.77
N GLY A 28 -3.98 -2.28 17.00
CA GLY A 28 -5.42 -2.21 17.25
C GLY A 28 -6.15 -3.55 17.12
N GLY A 29 -5.43 -4.68 17.01
CA GLY A 29 -6.04 -6.01 16.89
C GLY A 29 -6.54 -6.33 15.48
N PHE A 30 -5.94 -5.71 14.45
CA PHE A 30 -6.23 -6.05 13.06
C PHE A 30 -5.46 -7.31 12.65
N ASP A 31 -6.18 -8.43 12.48
CA ASP A 31 -5.59 -9.75 12.22
C ASP A 31 -5.63 -10.16 10.73
N GLU A 32 -6.22 -9.34 9.85
CA GLU A 32 -6.39 -9.61 8.41
C GLU A 32 -5.21 -9.10 7.56
N GLY A 33 -3.99 -9.16 8.10
CA GLY A 33 -2.79 -8.70 7.40
C GLY A 33 -2.47 -9.53 6.15
N GLY A 34 -1.92 -8.89 5.13
CA GLY A 34 -1.49 -9.56 3.89
C GLY A 34 -2.65 -9.98 2.99
N TRP A 35 -3.80 -9.32 3.12
CA TRP A 35 -5.02 -9.69 2.39
C TRP A 35 -4.90 -9.60 0.87
N THR A 36 -3.88 -8.92 0.30
CA THR A 36 -3.65 -8.94 -1.16
C THR A 36 -2.91 -10.18 -1.64
N GLN A 37 -2.22 -10.93 -0.77
CA GLN A 37 -1.39 -12.09 -1.13
C GLN A 37 -2.16 -13.16 -1.94
N PRO A 38 -3.41 -13.52 -1.58
CA PRO A 38 -4.18 -14.49 -2.37
C PRO A 38 -4.53 -14.01 -3.78
N TYR A 39 -4.38 -12.70 -4.06
CA TYR A 39 -4.71 -12.04 -5.33
C TYR A 39 -3.46 -11.55 -6.08
N ALA A 40 -2.29 -12.12 -5.77
CA ALA A 40 -1.04 -11.75 -6.41
C ALA A 40 -1.14 -11.86 -7.94
N ASP A 41 -0.88 -10.75 -8.63
CA ASP A 41 -0.95 -10.65 -10.09
C ASP A 41 0.18 -9.76 -10.61
N SER A 42 0.90 -10.26 -11.61
CA SER A 42 2.07 -9.55 -12.17
C SER A 42 1.71 -8.20 -12.81
N GLY A 43 0.47 -8.02 -13.28
CA GLY A 43 -0.03 -6.76 -13.81
C GLY A 43 -0.24 -5.71 -12.71
N ILE A 44 -0.69 -6.14 -11.53
CA ILE A 44 -0.79 -5.28 -10.34
C ILE A 44 0.61 -4.79 -9.94
N ASP A 45 1.58 -5.68 -9.82
CA ASP A 45 2.96 -5.34 -9.41
C ASP A 45 3.62 -4.36 -10.40
N GLN A 46 3.45 -4.62 -11.70
CA GLN A 46 3.93 -3.71 -12.74
C GLN A 46 3.26 -2.33 -12.67
N ARG A 47 1.96 -2.29 -12.36
CA ARG A 47 1.22 -1.03 -12.23
C ARG A 47 1.68 -0.21 -11.04
N VAL A 48 1.87 -0.84 -9.88
CA VAL A 48 2.41 -0.19 -8.67
C VAL A 48 3.81 0.35 -8.94
N THR A 49 4.70 -0.50 -9.46
CA THR A 49 6.09 -0.13 -9.77
C THR A 49 6.17 1.07 -10.71
N ARG A 50 5.40 1.04 -11.81
CA ARG A 50 5.35 2.14 -12.78
C ARG A 50 4.83 3.44 -12.15
N SER A 51 3.86 3.36 -11.26
CA SER A 51 3.26 4.53 -10.61
C SER A 51 4.24 5.18 -9.63
N VAL A 52 4.96 4.38 -8.83
CA VAL A 52 6.02 4.88 -7.95
C VAL A 52 7.16 5.50 -8.78
N ALA A 53 7.63 4.81 -9.83
CA ALA A 53 8.72 5.29 -10.67
C ALA A 53 8.39 6.59 -11.44
N ALA A 54 7.12 6.87 -11.70
CA ALA A 54 6.66 8.09 -12.36
C ALA A 54 6.45 9.28 -11.39
N THR A 55 6.65 9.07 -10.09
CA THR A 55 6.36 10.07 -9.05
C THR A 55 7.64 10.81 -8.64
N ASP A 56 7.61 12.14 -8.63
CA ASP A 56 8.77 12.96 -8.21
C ASP A 56 9.01 12.93 -6.69
N ALA A 57 7.95 12.78 -5.89
CA ALA A 57 8.01 12.72 -4.43
C ALA A 57 6.80 11.98 -3.82
N LEU A 58 7.02 11.25 -2.73
CA LEU A 58 5.96 10.59 -1.97
C LEU A 58 5.49 11.46 -0.80
N LEU A 59 4.19 11.67 -0.69
CA LEU A 59 3.55 12.24 0.50
C LEU A 59 2.99 11.09 1.36
N LEU A 60 3.64 10.82 2.49
CA LEU A 60 3.30 9.69 3.35
C LEU A 60 2.89 10.15 4.74
N GLY A 61 1.89 9.48 5.31
CA GLY A 61 1.62 9.57 6.74
C GLY A 61 2.76 8.94 7.56
N ARG A 62 2.90 9.35 8.82
CA ARG A 62 3.98 8.89 9.72
C ARG A 62 4.09 7.36 9.81
N ARG A 63 2.96 6.64 9.79
CA ARG A 63 2.93 5.17 9.90
C ARG A 63 3.53 4.51 8.65
N THR A 64 3.05 4.89 7.48
CA THR A 64 3.57 4.41 6.19
C THR A 64 5.03 4.79 5.98
N TYR A 65 5.41 6.02 6.36
CA TYR A 65 6.81 6.45 6.32
C TYR A 65 7.72 5.52 7.14
N LYS A 66 7.33 5.22 8.39
CA LYS A 66 8.10 4.33 9.26
C LYS A 66 8.27 2.93 8.65
N LEU A 67 7.22 2.38 8.03
CA LEU A 67 7.28 1.09 7.34
C LEU A 67 8.26 1.10 6.14
N PHE A 68 8.33 2.20 5.40
CA PHE A 68 9.18 2.31 4.20
C PHE A 68 10.63 2.69 4.52
N SER A 69 10.87 3.33 5.67
CA SER A 69 12.19 3.79 6.08
C SER A 69 12.99 2.78 6.91
N SER A 70 12.38 1.63 7.24
CA SER A 70 12.98 0.55 8.03
C SER A 70 13.66 -0.52 7.20
#